data_AF-A0A949DGI3-F1
#
_entry.id   AF-A0A949DGI3-F1
#
_cell.length_a   1.000
_cell.length_b   1.000
_cell.length_c   1.000
_cell.angle_alpha   90.00
_cell.angle_beta   90.00
_cell.angle_gamma   90.00
#
_symmetry.space_group_name_H-M   'P 1'
#
loop_
_entity.id
_entity.type
_entity.pdbx_description
1 polymer ?
#
loop_
_entity_poly.entity_id
_entity_poly.type
_entity_poly.pdbx_seq_one_letter_code
_entity_poly.pdbx_strand_id
1 'polypeptide(L)'
;MGYKNKLQKTERRNKQHDFTLSHEDRISYNYARTSTTNEIIEVVNVSFEVLIKGKWHTIIRYDSHHGYLHKHVLLTLSDEKSIAEPVNISGTHSDWLTWAINDLIEHFMEYKKTFFENNSIIDNN
;
A
#
# COMPACT_ATOMS: atom_id res chain seq x y z
N MET A 1 -29.71 24.41 3.23
CA MET A 1 -29.36 23.01 3.57
C MET A 1 -27.87 22.80 3.28
N GLY A 2 -26.98 23.03 4.25
CA GLY A 2 -25.53 23.11 3.98
C GLY A 2 -24.61 22.82 5.17
N TYR A 3 -25.11 22.11 6.18
CA TYR A 3 -24.38 21.89 7.43
C TYR A 3 -23.64 20.53 7.53
N LYS A 4 -23.78 19.64 6.54
CA LYS A 4 -23.19 18.28 6.61
C LYS A 4 -21.74 18.18 6.10
N ASN A 5 -21.24 19.15 5.34
CA ASN A 5 -19.92 19.07 4.69
C ASN A 5 -18.75 19.69 5.47
N LYS A 6 -19.00 20.34 6.62
CA LYS A 6 -17.92 20.95 7.43
C LYS A 6 -17.46 20.13 8.63
N LEU A 7 -18.20 19.10 9.04
CA LEU A 7 -17.86 18.29 10.23
C LEU A 7 -16.92 17.11 9.94
N GLN A 8 -16.87 16.58 8.72
CA GLN A 8 -16.04 15.39 8.42
C GLN A 8 -14.52 15.65 8.42
N LYS A 9 -14.08 16.90 8.23
CA LYS A 9 -12.65 17.19 8.07
C LYS A 9 -11.90 17.25 9.40
N THR A 10 -12.60 17.43 10.52
CA THR A 10 -11.98 17.66 11.85
C THR A 10 -11.67 16.36 12.61
N GLU A 11 -12.19 15.22 12.15
CA GLU A 11 -12.12 13.96 12.90
C GLU A 11 -11.14 12.94 12.31
N ARG A 12 -10.54 13.20 11.15
CA ARG A 12 -9.62 12.24 10.51
C ARG A 12 -8.16 12.59 10.80
N ARG A 13 -7.38 11.60 11.27
CA ARG A 13 -5.92 11.68 11.39
C ARG A 13 -5.26 10.62 10.53
N ASN A 14 -4.26 11.02 9.75
CA ASN A 14 -3.42 10.07 9.02
C ASN A 14 -2.20 9.71 9.87
N LYS A 15 -1.84 8.43 9.85
CA LYS A 15 -0.59 7.90 10.40
C LYS A 15 0.21 7.31 9.26
N GLN A 16 1.53 7.49 9.32
CA GLN A 16 2.47 6.95 8.34
C GLN A 16 3.62 6.28 9.07
N HIS A 17 4.07 5.18 8.50
CA HIS A 17 5.16 4.35 8.97
C HIS A 17 5.94 3.82 7.78
N ASP A 18 7.26 3.72 7.94
CA ASP A 18 8.13 3.10 6.96
C ASP A 18 8.92 1.98 7.66
N PHE A 19 9.09 0.86 6.98
CA PHE A 19 9.80 -0.33 7.42
C PHE A 19 10.82 -0.73 6.35
N THR A 20 12.10 -0.49 6.62
CA THR A 20 13.19 -0.84 5.70
C THR A 20 13.46 -2.35 5.77
N LEU A 21 13.39 -3.03 4.63
CA LEU A 21 13.73 -4.45 4.50
C LEU A 21 15.21 -4.64 4.13
N SER A 22 15.72 -3.78 3.24
CA SER A 22 17.13 -3.74 2.80
C SER A 22 17.50 -2.30 2.39
N HIS A 23 18.72 -2.06 1.89
CA HIS A 23 19.08 -0.74 1.34
C HIS A 23 18.30 -0.38 0.07
N GLU A 24 17.69 -1.37 -0.59
CA GLU A 24 16.95 -1.22 -1.85
C GLU A 24 15.46 -1.54 -1.70
N ASP A 25 15.02 -2.04 -0.55
CA ASP A 25 13.68 -2.57 -0.36
C ASP A 25 13.04 -1.96 0.89
N ARG A 26 11.82 -1.43 0.77
CA ARG A 26 11.05 -0.93 1.92
C ARG A 26 9.56 -1.20 1.79
N ILE A 27 8.91 -1.32 2.93
CA ILE A 27 7.45 -1.26 3.04
C ILE A 27 7.10 0.10 3.63
N SER A 28 6.21 0.84 3.00
CA SER A 28 5.64 2.09 3.52
C SER A 28 4.14 1.89 3.72
N TYR A 29 3.59 2.35 4.84
CA TYR A 29 2.16 2.27 5.06
C TYR A 29 1.60 3.49 5.76
N ASN A 30 0.42 3.90 5.32
CA ASN A 30 -0.37 4.93 5.94
C ASN A 30 -1.85 4.53 6.03
N TYR A 31 -2.49 5.00 7.09
CA TYR A 31 -3.88 4.72 7.37
C TYR A 31 -4.53 5.91 8.05
N ALA A 32 -5.84 6.01 7.87
CA ALA A 32 -6.65 7.02 8.50
C ALA A 32 -7.34 6.43 9.72
N ARG A 33 -7.43 7.23 10.77
CA ARG A 33 -8.18 6.89 11.98
C ARG A 33 -9.05 8.04 12.45
N THR A 34 -10.11 7.72 13.18
CA THR A 34 -10.93 8.72 13.87
C THR A 34 -10.12 9.38 14.99
N SER A 35 -10.37 10.66 15.26
CA SER A 35 -9.70 11.40 16.32
C SER A 35 -10.30 11.11 17.69
N THR A 36 -11.53 10.62 17.73
CA THR A 36 -12.33 10.39 18.94
C THR A 36 -12.19 8.95 19.44
N THR A 37 -12.40 7.96 18.57
CA THR A 37 -12.35 6.53 18.92
C THR A 37 -11.00 5.89 18.62
N ASN A 38 -10.13 6.59 17.86
CA ASN A 38 -8.85 6.06 17.37
C ASN A 38 -8.99 4.82 16.47
N GLU A 39 -10.20 4.55 15.99
CA GLU A 39 -10.54 3.46 15.09
C GLU A 39 -9.99 3.72 13.69
N ILE A 40 -9.41 2.70 13.05
CA ILE A 40 -8.93 2.77 11.68
C ILE A 40 -10.13 2.73 10.73
N ILE A 41 -10.23 3.75 9.87
CA ILE A 41 -11.37 3.96 8.96
C ILE A 41 -10.99 3.88 7.49
N GLU A 42 -9.70 3.83 7.17
CA GLU A 42 -9.22 3.63 5.79
C GLU A 42 -7.77 3.15 5.79
N VAL A 43 -7.49 2.16 4.96
CA VAL A 43 -6.14 1.82 4.52
C VAL A 43 -5.83 2.74 3.34
N VAL A 44 -5.00 3.77 3.58
CA VAL A 44 -4.72 4.77 2.55
C VAL A 44 -3.67 4.25 1.56
N ASN A 45 -2.66 3.53 2.06
CA ASN A 45 -1.61 2.90 1.29
C ASN A 45 -0.87 1.89 2.16
N VAL A 46 -0.61 0.70 1.65
CA VAL A 46 0.40 -0.24 2.16
C VAL A 46 1.19 -0.69 0.94
N SER A 47 2.41 -0.22 0.78
CA SER A 47 3.19 -0.43 -0.43
C SER A 47 4.52 -1.08 -0.17
N PHE A 48 4.88 -1.99 -1.08
CA PHE A 48 6.24 -2.47 -1.24
C PHE A 48 6.92 -1.64 -2.33
N GLU A 49 8.04 -1.04 -1.97
CA GLU A 49 8.80 -0.14 -2.83
C GLU A 49 10.24 -0.63 -2.97
N VAL A 50 10.76 -0.54 -4.20
CA VAL A 50 12.12 -0.93 -4.54
C VAL A 50 12.87 0.24 -5.14
N LEU A 51 14.13 0.41 -4.74
CA LEU A 51 15.03 1.43 -5.25
C LEU A 51 15.68 0.94 -6.55
N ILE A 52 15.36 1.58 -7.67
CA ILE A 52 15.88 1.23 -8.99
C ILE A 52 16.50 2.49 -9.59
N LYS A 53 17.79 2.44 -9.94
CA LYS A 53 18.54 3.57 -10.50
C LYS A 53 18.40 4.86 -9.66
N GLY A 54 18.41 4.72 -8.34
CA GLY A 54 18.32 5.84 -7.39
C GLY A 54 16.91 6.41 -7.17
N LYS A 55 15.86 5.75 -7.67
CA LYS A 55 14.46 6.16 -7.49
C LYS A 55 13.64 5.05 -6.86
N TRP A 56 12.78 5.40 -5.90
CA TRP A 56 11.85 4.45 -5.29
C TRP A 56 10.66 4.23 -6.23
N HIS A 57 10.35 2.96 -6.47
CA HIS A 57 9.22 2.54 -7.29
C HIS A 57 8.32 1.62 -6.48
N THR A 58 7.04 1.97 -6.40
CA THR A 58 6.02 1.13 -5.78
C THR A 58 5.68 -0.04 -6.71
N ILE A 59 6.02 -1.26 -6.30
CA ILE A 59 5.75 -2.48 -7.08
C ILE A 59 4.37 -3.02 -6.72
N ILE A 60 4.06 -3.08 -5.42
CA ILE A 60 2.76 -3.51 -4.90
C ILE A 60 2.21 -2.40 -4.02
N ARG A 61 0.92 -2.12 -4.13
CA ARG A 61 0.22 -1.18 -3.25
C ARG A 61 -1.16 -1.71 -2.90
N TYR A 62 -1.49 -1.72 -1.62
CA TYR A 62 -2.83 -1.94 -1.14
C TYR A 62 -3.49 -0.63 -0.69
N ASP A 63 -4.77 -0.44 -0.99
CA ASP A 63 -5.61 0.61 -0.42
C ASP A 63 -7.05 0.13 -0.25
N SER A 64 -7.86 0.86 0.52
CA SER A 64 -9.26 0.53 0.74
C SER A 64 -10.22 1.63 0.29
N HIS A 65 -9.85 2.40 -0.75
CA HIS A 65 -10.56 3.63 -1.09
C HIS A 65 -12.01 3.39 -1.51
N HIS A 66 -12.31 2.24 -2.12
CA HIS A 66 -13.67 1.88 -2.56
C HIS A 66 -14.45 1.00 -1.56
N GLY A 67 -14.06 0.99 -0.28
CA GLY A 67 -14.78 0.29 0.78
C GLY A 67 -14.48 -1.21 0.90
N TYR A 68 -13.48 -1.69 0.19
CA TYR A 68 -12.87 -3.02 0.31
C TYR A 68 -11.40 -2.90 -0.07
N LEU A 69 -10.58 -3.90 0.26
CA LEU A 69 -9.14 -3.85 -0.01
C LEU A 69 -8.86 -4.13 -1.50
N HIS A 70 -8.07 -3.27 -2.13
CA HIS A 70 -7.55 -3.42 -3.50
C HIS A 70 -6.07 -3.71 -3.46
N LYS A 71 -5.59 -4.55 -4.37
CA LYS A 71 -4.18 -4.74 -4.68
C LYS A 71 -3.88 -4.10 -6.02
N HIS A 72 -2.91 -3.20 -6.03
CA HIS A 72 -2.33 -2.62 -7.22
C HIS A 72 -0.97 -3.26 -7.46
N VAL A 73 -0.75 -3.78 -8.67
CA VAL A 73 0.52 -4.37 -9.08
C VAL A 73 1.06 -3.58 -10.26
N LEU A 74 2.25 -2.99 -10.11
CA LEU A 74 3.00 -2.38 -11.20
C LEU A 74 3.56 -3.49 -12.08
N LEU A 75 3.17 -3.52 -13.36
CA LEU A 75 3.63 -4.52 -14.32
C LEU A 75 4.91 -4.10 -15.01
N THR A 76 4.98 -2.84 -15.44
CA THR A 76 6.08 -2.33 -16.26
C THR A 76 6.59 -1.00 -15.73
N LEU A 77 7.91 -0.84 -15.71
CA LEU A 77 8.58 0.40 -15.32
C LEU A 77 8.50 1.49 -16.40
N SER A 78 8.45 1.10 -17.69
CA SER A 78 8.48 2.05 -18.82
C SER A 78 7.21 2.87 -18.95
N ASP A 79 6.05 2.21 -18.84
CA ASP A 79 4.74 2.81 -19.09
C ASP A 79 3.91 2.97 -17.81
N GLU A 80 4.50 2.67 -16.65
CA GLU A 80 3.87 2.69 -15.33
C GLU A 80 2.52 1.94 -15.26
N LYS A 81 2.35 0.94 -16.14
CA LYS A 81 1.11 0.18 -16.23
C LYS A 81 0.92 -0.61 -14.95
N SER A 82 -0.21 -0.36 -14.28
CA SER A 82 -0.64 -1.12 -13.11
C SER A 82 -1.96 -1.83 -13.38
N ILE A 83 -2.16 -2.95 -12.70
CA ILE A 83 -3.45 -3.64 -12.59
C ILE A 83 -3.96 -3.47 -11.16
N ALA A 84 -5.26 -3.29 -11.01
CA ALA A 84 -5.93 -3.22 -9.72
C ALA A 84 -6.91 -4.39 -9.60
N GLU A 85 -6.81 -5.16 -8.54
CA GLU A 85 -7.69 -6.29 -8.27
C GLU A 85 -8.27 -6.22 -6.84
N PRO A 86 -9.53 -6.63 -6.64
CA PRO A 86 -10.09 -6.76 -5.30
C PRO A 86 -9.39 -7.89 -4.55
N VAL A 87 -9.06 -7.64 -3.29
CA VAL A 87 -8.61 -8.69 -2.37
C VAL A 87 -9.83 -9.26 -1.66
N ASN A 88 -10.10 -10.55 -1.86
CA ASN A 88 -11.28 -11.21 -1.30
C ASN A 88 -11.06 -11.62 0.16
N ILE A 89 -11.03 -10.63 1.06
CA ILE A 89 -10.95 -10.82 2.51
C ILE A 89 -12.10 -10.10 3.21
N SER A 90 -12.64 -10.75 4.24
CA SER A 90 -13.62 -10.13 5.13
C SER A 90 -12.92 -9.49 6.32
N GLY A 91 -13.50 -8.44 6.89
CA GLY A 91 -12.99 -7.80 8.09
C GLY A 91 -13.19 -6.30 8.11
N THR A 92 -12.58 -5.67 9.11
CA THR A 92 -12.51 -4.22 9.27
C THR A 92 -11.28 -3.66 8.55
N HIS A 93 -11.18 -2.32 8.44
CA HIS A 93 -9.96 -1.68 7.93
C HIS A 93 -8.70 -2.02 8.75
N SER A 94 -8.85 -2.32 10.05
CA SER A 94 -7.73 -2.78 10.89
C SER A 94 -7.26 -4.17 10.50
N ASP A 95 -8.20 -5.07 10.20
CA ASP A 95 -7.89 -6.42 9.72
C ASP A 95 -7.21 -6.35 8.34
N TRP A 96 -7.73 -5.50 7.45
CA TRP A 96 -7.15 -5.30 6.12
C TRP A 96 -5.76 -4.68 6.17
N LEU A 97 -5.52 -3.70 7.05
CA LEU A 97 -4.19 -3.11 7.24
C LEU A 97 -3.19 -4.19 7.68
N THR A 98 -3.57 -4.99 8.69
CA THR A 98 -2.72 -6.05 9.23
C THR A 98 -2.45 -7.12 8.17
N TRP A 99 -3.48 -7.54 7.45
CA TRP A 99 -3.36 -8.51 6.37
C TRP A 99 -2.42 -8.03 5.26
N ALA A 100 -2.59 -6.78 4.78
CA ALA A 100 -1.77 -6.23 3.72
C ALA A 100 -0.29 -6.08 4.12
N ILE A 101 -0.03 -5.70 5.38
CA ILE A 101 1.34 -5.63 5.92
C ILE A 101 1.96 -7.04 5.93
N ASN A 102 1.24 -8.04 6.43
CA ASN A 102 1.74 -9.41 6.51
C ASN A 102 1.99 -10.00 5.11
N ASP A 103 1.07 -9.78 4.16
CA ASP A 103 1.26 -10.23 2.78
C ASP A 103 2.56 -9.68 2.17
N LEU A 104 2.85 -8.39 2.36
CA LEU A 104 4.10 -7.81 1.89
C LEU A 104 5.32 -8.38 2.61
N ILE A 105 5.27 -8.55 3.93
CA ILE A 105 6.39 -9.12 4.70
C ILE A 105 6.69 -10.56 4.25
N GLU A 106 5.65 -11.35 3.96
CA GLU A 106 5.79 -12.77 3.59
C GLU A 106 6.23 -12.94 2.12
N HIS A 107 5.76 -12.08 1.20
CA HIS A 107 5.88 -12.31 -0.24
C HIS A 107 6.71 -11.27 -1.01
N PHE A 108 7.33 -10.27 -0.35
CA PHE A 108 8.05 -9.19 -1.06
C PHE A 108 9.13 -9.71 -2.03
N MET A 109 9.86 -10.78 -1.67
CA MET A 109 10.89 -11.36 -2.52
C MET A 109 10.31 -11.90 -3.83
N GLU A 110 9.14 -12.54 -3.77
CA GLU A 110 8.46 -13.08 -4.94
C GLU A 110 7.92 -11.96 -5.82
N TYR A 111 7.36 -10.91 -5.20
CA TYR A 111 6.90 -9.72 -5.92
C TYR A 111 8.05 -9.00 -6.63
N LYS A 112 9.18 -8.81 -5.94
CA LYS A 112 10.39 -8.21 -6.51
C LYS A 112 10.89 -9.04 -7.69
N LYS A 113 11.06 -10.34 -7.49
CA LYS A 113 11.53 -11.28 -8.53
C LYS A 113 10.66 -11.21 -9.78
N THR A 114 9.34 -11.35 -9.62
CA THR A 114 8.39 -11.30 -10.73
C THR A 114 8.46 -9.97 -11.48
N PHE A 115 8.55 -8.86 -10.75
CA PHE A 115 8.69 -7.54 -11.35
C PHE A 115 10.01 -7.39 -12.13
N PHE A 116 11.12 -7.87 -11.58
CA PHE A 116 12.44 -7.76 -12.18
C PHE A 116 12.54 -8.61 -13.45
N GLU A 117 12.00 -9.83 -13.43
CA GLU A 117 11.91 -10.70 -14.60
C GLU A 117 11.10 -10.04 -15.73
N ASN A 118 9.93 -9.49 -15.42
CA ASN A 118 9.08 -8.81 -16.41
C ASN A 118 9.72 -7.55 -17.01
N ASN A 119 10.64 -6.91 -16.28
CA ASN A 119 11.28 -5.67 -16.68
C ASN A 119 12.75 -5.84 -17.10
N SER A 120 13.24 -7.09 -17.20
CA SER A 120 14.64 -7.40 -17.52
C SER A 120 15.66 -6.66 -16.63
N ILE A 121 15.34 -6.53 -15.35
CA ILE A 121 16.19 -5.89 -14.35
C ILE A 121 17.06 -6.97 -13.69
N ILE A 122 18.37 -6.74 -13.64
CA ILE A 122 19.29 -7.62 -12.92
C ILE A 122 19.24 -7.24 -11.45
N ASP A 123 18.81 -8.17 -10.60
CA ASP A 123 18.91 -8.02 -9.15
C ASP A 123 20.37 -8.19 -8.74
N ASN A 124 20.95 -7.16 -8.12
CA ASN A 124 22.34 -7.18 -7.66
C ASN A 124 22.46 -7.50 -6.16
N ASN A 125 21.35 -7.84 -5.50
CA ASN A 125 21.26 -8.19 -4.08
C ASN A 125 21.48 -9.69 -3.82
#